data_AF-A0A520BR20-F1
#
_entry.id   AF-A0A520BR20-F1
#
_cell.length_a   1.000
_cell.length_b   1.000
_cell.length_c   1.000
_cell.angle_alpha   90.00
_cell.angle_beta   90.00
_cell.angle_gamma   90.00
#
_symmetry.space_group_name_H-M   'P 1'
#
loop_
_entity.id
_entity.type
_entity.pdbx_description
1 polymer ?
#
loop_
_entity_poly.entity_id
_entity_poly.type
_entity_poly.pdbx_seq_one_letter_code
_entity_poly.pdbx_strand_id
1 'polypeptide(L)'
;RGAAEKLEKDAPTLSEAEKGRRQRDVVEQERDLQRKRREWQEDLTQRKNEELSAVVERANRVIKQIFDAEKYDLILQDAVHFSPRVDITKKVIDALNAQK
;
A
#
# COMPACT_ATOMS: atom_id res chain seq x y z
N ARG A 1 -4.50 -21.14 -11.72
CA ARG A 1 -4.73 -22.60 -11.63
C ARG A 1 -5.17 -23.09 -13.01
N GLY A 2 -4.23 -23.38 -13.91
CA GLY A 2 -4.63 -23.64 -15.31
C GLY A 2 -3.58 -24.27 -16.20
N ALA A 3 -2.29 -24.10 -15.89
CA ALA A 3 -1.21 -24.77 -16.63
C ALA A 3 -0.88 -26.16 -16.03
N ALA A 4 -0.76 -26.26 -14.70
CA ALA A 4 -0.54 -27.54 -14.01
C ALA A 4 -1.72 -28.53 -14.18
N GLU A 5 -2.96 -28.07 -14.05
CA GLU A 5 -4.16 -28.91 -14.26
C GLU A 5 -4.32 -29.37 -15.72
N LYS A 6 -3.85 -28.58 -16.69
CA LYS A 6 -3.82 -28.99 -18.11
C LYS A 6 -2.71 -30.01 -18.36
N LEU A 7 -1.54 -29.85 -17.72
CA LEU A 7 -0.46 -30.83 -17.78
C LEU A 7 -0.91 -32.19 -17.23
N GLU A 8 -1.60 -32.20 -16.09
CA GLU A 8 -2.11 -33.43 -15.45
C GLU A 8 -3.16 -34.14 -16.31
N LYS A 9 -4.04 -33.39 -16.98
CA LYS A 9 -5.05 -33.94 -17.91
C LYS A 9 -4.45 -34.50 -19.20
N ASP A 10 -3.43 -33.83 -19.75
CA ASP A 10 -2.84 -34.22 -21.03
C ASP A 10 -1.71 -35.25 -20.88
N ALA A 11 -1.22 -35.47 -19.64
CA ALA A 11 -0.12 -36.37 -19.30
C ALA A 11 -0.23 -37.79 -19.91
N PRO A 12 -1.39 -38.44 -20.01
CA PRO A 12 -1.49 -39.79 -20.58
C PRO A 12 -1.23 -39.85 -22.09
N THR A 13 -1.33 -38.72 -22.79
CA THR A 13 -1.28 -38.62 -24.26
C THR A 13 0.01 -38.02 -24.81
N LEU A 14 0.88 -37.51 -23.93
CA LEU A 14 2.12 -36.81 -24.30
C LEU A 14 3.31 -37.76 -24.31
N SER A 15 4.22 -37.57 -25.26
CA SER A 15 5.54 -38.21 -25.22
C SER A 15 6.37 -37.71 -24.04
N GLU A 16 7.31 -38.52 -23.55
CA GLU A 16 8.18 -38.14 -22.42
C GLU A 16 8.97 -36.83 -22.68
N ALA A 17 9.36 -36.58 -23.92
CA ALA A 17 10.01 -35.33 -24.32
C ALA A 17 9.08 -34.11 -24.22
N GLU A 18 7.80 -34.27 -24.59
CA GLU A 18 6.79 -33.21 -24.50
C GLU A 18 6.36 -32.94 -23.06
N LYS A 19 6.24 -33.99 -22.22
CA LYS A 19 6.03 -33.84 -20.78
C LYS A 19 7.13 -33.02 -20.13
N GLY A 20 8.40 -33.36 -20.40
CA GLY A 20 9.54 -32.64 -19.86
C GLY A 20 9.63 -31.18 -20.32
N ARG A 21 9.16 -30.86 -21.53
CA ARG A 21 9.04 -29.47 -22.00
C ARG A 21 7.92 -28.73 -21.25
N ARG A 22 6.70 -29.26 -21.23
CA ARG A 22 5.57 -28.59 -20.57
C ARG A 22 5.76 -28.45 -19.06
N GLN A 23 6.43 -29.40 -18.41
CA GLN A 23 6.75 -29.31 -16.99
C GLN A 23 7.70 -28.13 -16.70
N ARG A 24 8.70 -27.91 -17.56
CA ARG A 24 9.59 -26.74 -17.47
C ARG A 24 8.81 -25.44 -17.68
N ASP A 25 7.93 -25.40 -18.68
CA ASP A 25 7.11 -24.21 -18.97
C ASP A 25 6.19 -23.85 -17.79
N VAL A 26 5.59 -24.85 -17.11
CA VAL A 26 4.78 -24.62 -15.90
C VAL A 26 5.63 -24.03 -14.78
N VAL A 27 6.81 -24.59 -14.52
CA VAL A 27 7.72 -24.08 -13.48
C VAL A 27 8.19 -22.66 -13.79
N GLU A 28 8.50 -22.36 -15.05
CA GLU A 28 8.88 -21.01 -15.48
C GLU A 28 7.74 -20.02 -15.28
N GLN A 29 6.53 -20.37 -15.71
CA GLN A 29 5.33 -19.54 -15.49
C GLN A 29 5.05 -19.30 -14.00
N GLU A 30 5.22 -20.31 -13.14
CA GLU A 30 5.05 -20.15 -11.70
C GLU A 30 6.09 -19.18 -11.11
N ARG A 31 7.35 -19.28 -11.52
CA ARG A 31 8.41 -18.35 -11.08
C ARG A 31 8.13 -16.92 -11.52
N ASP A 32 7.68 -16.73 -12.75
CA ASP A 32 7.31 -15.43 -13.29
C ASP A 32 6.09 -14.84 -12.60
N LEU A 33 5.06 -15.64 -12.35
CA LEU A 33 3.88 -15.21 -11.58
C LEU A 33 4.26 -14.81 -10.16
N GLN A 34 5.13 -15.56 -9.49
CA GLN A 34 5.62 -15.20 -8.17
C GLN A 34 6.41 -13.89 -8.18
N ARG A 35 7.25 -13.68 -9.20
CA ARG A 35 8.01 -12.42 -9.37
C ARG A 35 7.08 -11.24 -9.57
N LYS A 36 6.17 -11.33 -10.55
CA LYS A 36 5.17 -10.28 -10.81
C LYS A 36 4.30 -9.99 -9.61
N ARG A 37 3.94 -11.00 -8.82
CA ARG A 37 3.17 -10.82 -7.59
C ARG A 37 3.95 -10.04 -6.54
N ARG A 38 5.26 -10.32 -6.37
CA ARG A 38 6.13 -9.56 -5.46
C ARG A 38 6.27 -8.11 -5.92
N GLU A 39 6.63 -7.90 -7.19
CA GLU A 39 6.76 -6.56 -7.77
C GLU A 39 5.46 -5.75 -7.61
N TRP A 40 4.30 -6.37 -7.86
CA TRP A 40 3.02 -5.70 -7.68
C TRP A 40 2.70 -5.39 -6.20
N GLN A 41 3.03 -6.28 -5.27
CA GLN A 41 2.87 -6.02 -3.84
C GLN A 41 3.79 -4.90 -3.35
N GLU A 42 5.01 -4.84 -3.86
CA GLU A 42 5.99 -3.79 -3.57
C GLU A 42 5.50 -2.45 -4.11
N ASP A 43 5.12 -2.38 -5.39
CA ASP A 43 4.58 -1.16 -6.02
C ASP A 43 3.32 -0.65 -5.31
N LEU A 44 2.39 -1.55 -4.97
CA LEU A 44 1.20 -1.19 -4.20
C LEU A 44 1.54 -0.62 -2.81
N THR A 45 2.50 -1.24 -2.12
CA THR A 45 2.92 -0.78 -0.79
C THR A 45 3.62 0.56 -0.89
N GLN A 46 4.49 0.74 -1.89
CA GLN A 46 5.18 1.98 -2.16
C GLN A 46 4.19 3.11 -2.43
N ARG A 47 3.30 2.94 -3.41
CA ARG A 47 2.31 3.96 -3.76
C ARG A 47 1.39 4.31 -2.60
N LYS A 48 0.97 3.32 -1.80
CA LYS A 48 0.17 3.57 -0.60
C LYS A 48 0.94 4.42 0.42
N ASN A 49 2.23 4.15 0.61
CA ASN A 49 3.07 4.91 1.52
C ASN A 49 3.32 6.32 1.01
N GLU A 50 3.49 6.52 -0.30
CA GLU A 50 3.64 7.83 -0.93
C GLU A 50 2.40 8.71 -0.73
N GLU A 51 1.21 8.18 -1.03
CA GLU A 51 -0.05 8.91 -0.83
C GLU A 51 -0.29 9.22 0.66
N LEU A 52 0.01 8.28 1.55
CA LEU A 52 -0.11 8.49 2.99
C LEU A 52 0.86 9.58 3.47
N SER A 53 2.10 9.55 3.00
CA SER A 53 3.12 10.56 3.33
C SER A 53 2.69 11.95 2.84
N ALA A 54 2.16 12.05 1.62
CA ALA A 54 1.66 13.30 1.07
C ALA A 54 0.51 13.89 1.89
N VAL A 55 -0.37 13.04 2.46
CA VAL A 55 -1.45 13.49 3.36
C VAL A 55 -0.88 13.98 4.69
N VAL A 56 0.06 13.24 5.28
CA VAL A 56 0.72 13.63 6.54
C VAL A 56 1.47 14.96 6.39
N GLU A 57 2.16 15.17 5.26
CA GLU A 57 2.85 16.43 4.96
C GLU A 57 1.89 17.63 4.85
N ARG A 58 0.72 17.43 4.21
CA ARG A 58 -0.31 18.47 4.16
C ARG A 58 -0.85 18.79 5.55
N ALA A 59 -1.15 17.76 6.34
CA ALA A 59 -1.59 17.94 7.72
C ALA A 59 -0.56 18.71 8.56
N ASN A 60 0.72 18.35 8.48
CA ASN A 60 1.80 19.05 9.19
C ASN A 60 1.93 20.52 8.79
N ARG A 61 1.71 20.86 7.52
CA ARG A 61 1.69 22.26 7.07
C ARG A 61 0.54 23.05 7.68
N VAL A 62 -0.66 22.47 7.70
CA VAL A 62 -1.84 23.09 8.31
C VAL A 62 -1.64 23.26 9.82
N ILE A 63 -1.08 22.25 10.49
CA ILE A 63 -0.74 22.32 11.93
C ILE A 63 0.19 23.50 12.21
N LYS A 64 1.23 23.71 11.39
CA LYS A 64 2.13 24.87 11.52
C LYS A 64 1.42 26.20 11.32
N GLN A 65 0.54 26.30 10.31
CA GLN A 65 -0.23 27.53 10.09
C GLN A 65 -1.13 27.86 11.29
N ILE A 66 -1.79 26.85 11.87
CA ILE A 66 -2.62 27.02 13.07
C ILE A 66 -1.75 27.40 14.28
N PHE A 67 -0.59 26.76 14.42
CA PHE A 67 0.40 27.06 15.46
C PHE A 67 0.76 28.55 15.47
N ASP A 68 1.14 29.10 14.31
CA ASP A 68 1.54 30.50 14.18
C ASP A 68 0.35 31.47 14.31
N ALA A 69 -0.79 31.13 13.72
CA ALA A 69 -1.98 31.98 13.72
C ALA A 69 -2.60 32.15 15.12
N GLU A 70 -2.63 31.08 15.91
CA GLU A 70 -3.23 31.07 17.25
C GLU A 70 -2.19 31.21 18.36
N LYS A 71 -0.90 31.31 18.00
CA LYS A 71 0.22 31.49 18.92
C LYS A 71 0.27 30.40 19.98
N TYR A 72 0.13 29.15 19.54
CA TYR A 72 0.35 28.02 20.42
C TYR A 72 1.84 27.91 20.78
N ASP A 73 2.14 27.49 22.01
CA ASP A 73 3.52 27.21 22.41
C ASP A 73 3.93 25.77 22.07
N LEU A 74 2.97 24.84 22.10
CA LEU A 74 3.17 23.43 21.77
C LEU A 74 1.88 22.79 21.26
N ILE A 75 2.01 21.75 20.44
CA ILE A 75 0.93 20.85 20.02
C ILE A 75 1.36 19.43 20.37
N LEU A 76 0.52 18.72 21.14
CA LEU A 76 0.78 17.32 21.53
C LEU A 76 0.02 16.37 20.61
N GLN A 77 0.66 15.25 20.29
CA GLN A 77 0.04 14.08 19.66
C GLN A 77 -0.05 12.95 20.69
N ASP A 78 -0.99 12.02 20.48
CA ASP A 78 -1.17 10.81 21.30
C ASP A 78 -1.36 11.04 22.81
N ALA A 79 -1.99 12.17 23.18
CA ALA A 79 -2.32 12.45 24.56
C ALA A 79 -3.38 11.46 25.08
N VAL A 80 -3.05 10.71 26.12
CA VAL A 80 -3.95 9.69 26.72
C VAL A 80 -5.16 10.34 27.40
N HIS A 81 -4.99 11.52 27.98
CA HIS A 81 -6.08 12.27 28.62
C HIS A 81 -5.90 13.77 28.44
N PHE A 82 -6.91 14.45 27.91
CA PHE A 82 -6.94 15.90 27.71
C PHE A 82 -8.38 16.40 27.70
N SER A 83 -8.57 17.69 28.01
CA SER A 83 -9.90 18.30 27.95
C SER A 83 -10.27 18.65 26.50
N PRO A 84 -11.54 18.56 26.08
CA PRO A 84 -11.96 18.98 24.73
C PRO A 84 -11.63 20.45 24.40
N ARG A 85 -11.42 21.28 25.41
CA ARG A 85 -11.04 22.71 25.24
C ARG A 85 -9.66 22.90 24.64
N VAL A 86 -8.77 21.90 24.75
CA VAL A 86 -7.42 21.95 24.18
C VAL A 86 -7.30 21.14 22.88
N ASP A 87 -8.41 20.51 22.43
CA ASP A 87 -8.44 19.71 21.21
C ASP A 87 -8.63 20.60 19.98
N ILE A 88 -7.62 20.62 19.11
CA ILE A 88 -7.64 21.35 17.84
C ILE A 88 -7.87 20.43 16.63
N THR A 89 -8.10 19.12 16.82
CA THR A 89 -8.18 18.12 15.75
C THR A 89 -9.23 18.51 14.71
N LYS A 90 -10.44 18.89 15.15
CA LYS A 90 -11.51 19.33 14.25
C LYS A 90 -11.08 20.54 13.41
N LYS A 91 -10.37 21.49 14.03
CA LYS A 91 -9.89 22.70 13.36
C LYS A 91 -8.84 22.37 12.30
N VAL A 92 -7.91 21.45 12.60
CA VAL A 92 -6.92 20.95 11.63
C VAL A 92 -7.63 20.27 10.46
N ILE A 93 -8.65 19.43 10.71
CA ILE A 93 -9.43 18.76 9.65
C ILE A 93 -10.16 19.77 8.78
N ASP A 94 -10.82 20.76 9.38
CA ASP A 94 -11.56 21.80 8.65
C ASP A 94 -10.60 22.62 7.78
N ALA A 95 -9.44 23.03 8.31
CA ALA A 95 -8.41 23.76 7.58
C ALA A 95 -7.74 22.91 6.48
N LEU A 96 -7.54 21.61 6.70
CA LEU A 96 -7.01 20.68 5.70
C LEU A 96 -7.98 20.51 4.51
N ASN A 97 -9.28 20.42 4.80
CA ASN A 97 -10.31 20.33 3.76
C ASN A 97 -10.48 21.64 2.98
N ALA A 98 -10.25 22.78 3.62
CA ALA A 98 -10.29 24.10 2.96
C ALA A 98 -9.11 24.34 2.01
N GLN A 99 -8.03 23.53 2.08
CA GLN A 99 -6.90 23.56 1.15
C GLN A 99 -7.06 22.62 -0.07
N LYS A 100 -8.20 21.93 -0.21
CA LYS A 100 -8.54 21.22 -1.45
C LYS A 100 -8.86 22.21 -2.57
#